data_AF-A0A2U3DXD5-F1
#
_entry.id   AF-A0A2U3DXD5-F1
#
_cell.length_a   1.000
_cell.length_b   1.000
_cell.length_c   1.000
_cell.angle_alpha   90.00
_cell.angle_beta   90.00
_cell.angle_gamma   90.00
#
_symmetry.space_group_name_H-M   'P 1'
#
loop_
_entity.id
_entity.type
_entity.pdbx_description
1 polymer ?
#
loop_
_entity_poly.entity_id
_entity_poly.type
_entity_poly.pdbx_seq_one_letter_code
_entity_poly.pdbx_strand_id
1 'polypeptide(L)'
;MSGDSASNGDGKPTTTTASPPPPPVSASAMDAHNAAVARIAAQVQSFHARQAPFRIYHGSTNSTRHSARRADNTIDTSRLTHVLSISVDDSSRGGTALVEPNVPMDALVRATLPHGLVPPVVMELPGITAGGGFSGTSGESSSFRYGAFDATVRSVELVTPEGRVERAGKHGPKQDLFWGAASAFGTLGVVTLLEVELRPACRYVRLEYSLARGAAETVRVMSAECERGENDYVDGIVFSMDETVVCVGRLTDEVHVEEGASGSAAKTKIRRFTRRHDPWFYIRARDVLKTLRKKEKQQQSSPSQQQQRDQPQEPAAAAATVVDTIPLEDYLFRYDRGGFWVARYAFNYFITPFNRVTRFLLDRYMHARVMYRALHKSGLGDYYMVQDVGVPYDRVPEFQAWLDGSLDIYPLWLCPLRVRRPGGPSAAHGLHAEFADPDRAPDLMNFGVWGPVRGDRRAVVAQNRALEQKVQELGGKKWLYAHAYYTEEEFWAHYDRASYDALRERYGAGYLPSVYDKVRVDVDAEEAARNRTWKTRAKARAKGVWPLRGLYGFAAAAVGAEYLLQKKDKGEGEKVTEKKAEAKANTEPAGEEPRSEQEAEMEKK
;
A
#
# COMPACT_ATOMS: atom_id res chain seq x y z
N MET A 1 -56.04 33.63 30.35
CA MET A 1 -55.93 34.81 31.24
C MET A 1 -54.45 35.16 31.31
N SER A 2 -53.94 35.94 30.33
CA SER A 2 -53.78 37.42 30.37
C SER A 2 -52.77 37.86 31.46
N GLY A 3 -51.62 38.48 31.18
CA GLY A 3 -51.16 39.05 29.92
C GLY A 3 -49.71 39.59 29.94
N ASP A 4 -49.32 40.04 28.75
CA ASP A 4 -48.34 41.03 28.30
C ASP A 4 -47.14 41.48 29.16
N SER A 5 -45.96 41.39 28.53
CA SER A 5 -45.16 42.59 28.24
C SER A 5 -44.22 42.35 27.05
N ALA A 6 -44.40 43.16 26.00
CA ALA A 6 -43.59 43.21 24.80
C ALA A 6 -42.31 44.05 25.00
N SER A 7 -41.21 43.67 24.33
CA SER A 7 -40.20 44.62 23.87
C SER A 7 -39.74 44.24 22.46
N ASN A 8 -40.02 45.14 21.51
CA ASN A 8 -39.54 45.09 20.14
C ASN A 8 -38.02 45.31 20.10
N GLY A 9 -37.33 44.45 19.35
CA GLY A 9 -35.98 44.69 18.86
C GLY A 9 -35.90 44.22 17.42
N ASP A 10 -35.77 45.16 16.50
CA ASP A 10 -35.61 44.94 15.05
C ASP A 10 -34.39 44.05 14.76
N GLY A 11 -34.64 42.82 14.33
CA GLY A 11 -33.63 41.91 13.79
C GLY A 11 -34.04 41.45 12.41
N LYS A 12 -33.40 42.00 11.37
CA LYS A 12 -33.49 41.51 9.98
C LYS A 12 -33.36 39.98 9.92
N PRO A 13 -34.15 39.28 9.09
CA PRO A 13 -33.95 37.85 8.88
C PRO A 13 -32.60 37.64 8.17
N THR A 14 -31.65 37.06 8.89
CA THR A 14 -30.42 36.52 8.31
C THR A 14 -30.79 35.27 7.52
N THR A 15 -30.95 35.46 6.21
CA THR A 15 -30.92 34.37 5.22
C THR A 15 -29.72 33.49 5.49
N THR A 16 -29.98 32.28 6.00
CA THR A 16 -29.02 31.19 6.08
C THR A 16 -28.67 30.79 4.65
N THR A 17 -27.57 31.30 4.12
CA THR A 17 -26.99 30.81 2.87
C THR A 17 -26.45 29.42 3.15
N ALA A 18 -27.18 28.39 2.70
CA ALA A 18 -26.62 27.06 2.56
C ALA A 18 -25.34 27.15 1.72
N SER A 19 -24.24 26.57 2.21
CA SER A 19 -23.00 26.45 1.45
C SER A 19 -23.31 25.80 0.10
N PRO A 20 -22.82 26.35 -1.03
CA PRO A 20 -23.00 25.72 -2.33
C PRO A 20 -22.37 24.32 -2.30
N PRO A 21 -22.96 23.32 -2.99
CA PRO A 21 -22.34 22.01 -3.10
C PRO A 21 -20.93 22.14 -3.68
N PRO A 22 -19.99 21.25 -3.28
CA PRO A 22 -18.62 21.29 -3.77
C PRO A 22 -18.62 21.33 -5.31
N PRO A 23 -17.65 22.01 -5.93
CA PRO A 23 -17.62 22.14 -7.38
C PRO A 23 -17.68 20.75 -8.00
N PRO A 24 -18.56 20.52 -8.99
CA PRO A 24 -18.58 19.26 -9.70
C PRO A 24 -17.18 19.02 -10.29
N VAL A 25 -16.79 17.74 -10.34
CA VAL A 25 -15.67 17.28 -11.18
C VAL A 25 -15.73 18.06 -12.49
N SER A 26 -14.61 18.60 -13.01
CA SER A 26 -14.67 19.20 -14.33
C SER A 26 -15.27 18.16 -15.27
N ALA A 27 -16.41 18.45 -15.92
CA ALA A 27 -17.17 17.43 -16.65
C ALA A 27 -16.26 16.60 -17.58
N SER A 28 -15.26 17.29 -18.17
CA SER A 28 -14.14 16.73 -18.93
C SER A 28 -13.37 15.58 -18.26
N ALA A 29 -13.05 15.63 -16.96
CA ALA A 29 -12.29 14.59 -16.28
C ALA A 29 -13.11 13.31 -16.02
N MET A 30 -14.39 13.46 -15.62
CA MET A 30 -15.29 12.32 -15.47
C MET A 30 -15.67 11.72 -16.83
N ASP A 31 -15.82 12.55 -17.87
CA ASP A 31 -16.06 12.06 -19.23
C ASP A 31 -14.87 11.25 -19.76
N ALA A 32 -13.64 11.70 -19.51
CA ALA A 32 -12.43 10.97 -19.86
C ALA A 32 -12.33 9.63 -19.10
N HIS A 33 -12.70 9.62 -17.82
CA HIS A 33 -12.82 8.42 -17.01
C HIS A 33 -13.83 7.43 -17.62
N ASN A 34 -15.07 7.87 -17.86
CA ASN A 34 -16.14 7.07 -18.43
C ASN A 34 -15.75 6.49 -19.80
N ALA A 35 -15.08 7.28 -20.66
CA ALA A 35 -14.59 6.80 -21.94
C ALA A 35 -13.51 5.71 -21.80
N ALA A 36 -12.65 5.80 -20.78
CA ALA A 36 -11.67 4.76 -20.47
C ALA A 36 -12.34 3.50 -19.93
N VAL A 37 -13.30 3.63 -19.02
CA VAL A 37 -14.09 2.52 -18.47
C VAL A 37 -14.87 1.80 -19.56
N ALA A 38 -15.49 2.52 -20.50
CA ALA A 38 -16.20 1.92 -21.63
C ALA A 38 -15.28 1.03 -22.51
N ARG A 39 -14.02 1.46 -22.73
CA ARG A 39 -13.03 0.63 -23.44
C ARG A 39 -12.64 -0.62 -22.65
N ILE A 40 -12.46 -0.48 -21.34
CA ILE A 40 -12.17 -1.62 -20.45
C ILE A 40 -13.35 -2.61 -20.46
N ALA A 41 -14.58 -2.11 -20.35
CA ALA A 41 -15.81 -2.91 -20.42
C ALA A 41 -15.91 -3.71 -21.72
N ALA A 42 -15.68 -3.07 -22.88
CA ALA A 42 -15.67 -3.76 -24.17
C ALA A 42 -14.57 -4.84 -24.26
N GLN A 43 -13.38 -4.58 -23.69
CA GLN A 43 -12.31 -5.58 -23.62
C GLN A 43 -12.70 -6.77 -22.73
N VAL A 44 -13.24 -6.52 -21.54
CA VAL A 44 -13.73 -7.59 -20.64
C VAL A 44 -14.81 -8.41 -21.34
N GLN A 45 -15.76 -7.77 -22.02
CA GLN A 45 -16.82 -8.45 -22.76
C GLN A 45 -16.26 -9.37 -23.86
N SER A 46 -15.19 -8.95 -24.55
CA SER A 46 -14.48 -9.80 -25.54
C SER A 46 -13.81 -11.02 -24.90
N PHE A 47 -13.24 -10.88 -23.70
CA PHE A 47 -12.69 -12.01 -22.95
C PHE A 47 -13.79 -12.96 -22.48
N HIS A 48 -14.89 -12.41 -21.95
CA HIS A 48 -16.07 -13.16 -21.53
C HIS A 48 -16.69 -13.97 -22.68
N ALA A 49 -16.89 -13.36 -23.84
CA ALA A 49 -17.47 -14.04 -25.01
C ALA A 49 -16.65 -15.27 -25.46
N ARG A 50 -15.33 -15.26 -25.22
CA ARG A 50 -14.42 -16.37 -25.54
C ARG A 50 -14.12 -17.26 -24.34
N GLN A 51 -14.69 -16.97 -23.16
CA GLN A 51 -14.36 -17.60 -21.88
C GLN A 51 -12.85 -17.66 -21.63
N ALA A 52 -12.14 -16.58 -21.97
CA ALA A 52 -10.68 -16.51 -21.92
C ALA A 52 -10.21 -15.68 -20.71
N PRO A 53 -9.32 -16.20 -19.85
CA PRO A 53 -8.84 -15.46 -18.69
C PRO A 53 -7.99 -14.26 -19.09
N PHE A 54 -8.06 -13.18 -18.30
CA PHE A 54 -7.17 -12.03 -18.42
C PHE A 54 -6.45 -11.68 -17.11
N ARG A 55 -5.43 -10.83 -17.22
CA ARG A 55 -4.69 -10.22 -16.11
C ARG A 55 -4.86 -8.71 -16.16
N ILE A 56 -4.76 -8.05 -15.01
CA ILE A 56 -4.83 -6.58 -14.93
C ILE A 56 -3.40 -6.04 -14.90
N TYR A 57 -3.11 -5.10 -15.78
CA TYR A 57 -1.90 -4.30 -15.76
C TYR A 57 -2.20 -2.89 -15.28
N HIS A 58 -1.57 -2.54 -14.16
CA HIS A 58 -1.84 -1.30 -13.42
C HIS A 58 -0.59 -0.39 -13.35
N GLY A 59 0.40 -0.61 -14.22
CA GLY A 59 1.59 0.26 -14.35
C GLY A 59 2.72 0.01 -13.33
N SER A 60 2.40 -0.16 -12.04
CA SER A 60 3.41 -0.38 -10.99
C SER A 60 2.88 -1.25 -9.85
N THR A 61 3.72 -2.13 -9.29
CA THR A 61 3.31 -3.08 -8.22
C THR A 61 4.38 -3.22 -7.14
N ASN A 62 3.93 -3.39 -5.89
CA ASN A 62 4.75 -3.81 -4.75
C ASN A 62 4.50 -5.29 -4.37
N SER A 63 3.57 -5.97 -5.05
CA SER A 63 3.30 -7.40 -4.85
C SER A 63 4.51 -8.22 -5.30
N THR A 64 5.00 -9.14 -4.47
CA THR A 64 6.16 -9.99 -4.81
C THR A 64 5.84 -11.09 -5.84
N ARG A 65 4.54 -11.37 -6.05
CA ARG A 65 4.02 -12.40 -6.97
C ARG A 65 4.41 -12.21 -8.44
N HIS A 66 4.63 -13.33 -9.13
CA HIS A 66 4.79 -13.36 -10.58
C HIS A 66 3.45 -13.29 -11.33
N SER A 67 3.36 -12.44 -12.35
CA SER A 67 2.19 -12.36 -13.25
C SER A 67 2.63 -12.38 -14.71
N ALA A 68 2.31 -13.45 -15.43
CA ALA A 68 2.59 -13.58 -16.86
C ALA A 68 1.61 -12.72 -17.70
N ARG A 69 2.06 -11.52 -18.09
CA ARG A 69 1.29 -10.56 -18.88
C ARG A 69 1.75 -10.56 -20.34
N ARG A 70 0.78 -10.59 -21.26
CA ARG A 70 0.94 -10.51 -22.71
C ARG A 70 -0.15 -9.61 -23.28
N ALA A 71 0.06 -9.07 -24.47
CA ALA A 71 -0.90 -8.15 -25.10
C ALA A 71 -2.29 -8.79 -25.31
N ASP A 72 -2.35 -10.11 -25.53
CA ASP A 72 -3.57 -10.89 -25.80
C ASP A 72 -4.33 -11.32 -24.53
N ASN A 73 -3.76 -11.14 -23.33
CA ASN A 73 -4.35 -11.60 -22.06
C ASN A 73 -4.35 -10.53 -20.97
N THR A 74 -4.24 -9.26 -21.33
CA THR A 74 -4.06 -8.16 -20.36
C THR A 74 -5.07 -7.04 -20.60
N ILE A 75 -5.69 -6.58 -19.52
CA ILE A 75 -6.44 -5.33 -19.46
C ILE A 75 -5.55 -4.27 -18.83
N ASP A 76 -5.37 -3.16 -19.54
CA ASP A 76 -4.52 -2.06 -19.10
C ASP A 76 -5.36 -0.98 -18.41
N THR A 77 -5.18 -0.86 -17.10
CA THR A 77 -5.75 0.21 -16.29
C THR A 77 -4.73 1.30 -15.95
N SER A 78 -3.47 1.20 -16.40
CA SER A 78 -2.35 2.04 -15.92
C SER A 78 -2.51 3.54 -16.14
N ARG A 79 -3.47 3.97 -16.98
CA ARG A 79 -3.82 5.39 -17.22
C ARG A 79 -4.89 5.95 -16.26
N LEU A 80 -5.56 5.10 -15.47
CA LEU A 80 -6.54 5.48 -14.46
C LEU A 80 -5.81 5.93 -13.17
N THR A 81 -5.23 7.12 -13.16
CA THR A 81 -4.32 7.66 -12.12
C THR A 81 -4.76 8.98 -11.49
N HIS A 82 -6.01 9.41 -11.67
CA HIS A 82 -6.48 10.73 -11.22
C HIS A 82 -7.29 10.67 -9.92
N VAL A 83 -7.09 11.69 -9.08
CA VAL A 83 -8.07 12.08 -8.06
C VAL A 83 -9.08 12.97 -8.77
N LEU A 84 -10.30 12.49 -8.93
CA LEU A 84 -11.33 13.15 -9.75
C LEU A 84 -12.04 14.27 -8.98
N SER A 85 -12.33 14.05 -7.70
CA SER A 85 -12.88 15.07 -6.81
C SER A 85 -12.55 14.80 -5.35
N ILE A 86 -12.59 15.88 -4.56
CA ILE A 86 -12.56 15.85 -3.10
C ILE A 86 -13.78 16.61 -2.62
N SER A 87 -14.60 15.96 -1.81
CA SER A 87 -15.78 16.54 -1.17
C SER A 87 -15.50 16.68 0.32
N VAL A 88 -15.66 17.89 0.85
CA VAL A 88 -15.54 18.18 2.28
C VAL A 88 -16.94 18.18 2.87
N ASP A 89 -17.11 17.53 4.02
CA ASP A 89 -18.33 17.59 4.80
C ASP A 89 -18.14 18.58 5.95
N ASP A 90 -18.76 19.75 5.80
CA ASP A 90 -18.68 20.85 6.76
C ASP A 90 -19.15 20.43 8.18
N SER A 91 -20.05 19.45 8.28
CA SER A 91 -20.64 19.02 9.56
C SER A 91 -19.71 18.11 10.37
N SER A 92 -18.98 17.21 9.71
CA SER A 92 -18.06 16.25 10.35
C SER A 92 -16.59 16.68 10.30
N ARG A 93 -16.28 17.76 9.57
CA ARG A 93 -14.91 18.15 9.16
C ARG A 93 -14.16 17.03 8.41
N GLY A 94 -14.87 15.98 7.99
CA GLY A 94 -14.34 14.88 7.19
C GLY A 94 -14.63 15.10 5.70
N GLY A 95 -14.63 14.02 4.93
CA GLY A 95 -14.96 14.11 3.52
C GLY A 95 -14.83 12.79 2.76
N THR A 96 -14.83 12.88 1.43
CA THR A 96 -14.51 11.77 0.53
C THR A 96 -13.61 12.24 -0.60
N ALA A 97 -12.80 11.32 -1.14
CA ALA A 97 -12.10 11.48 -2.40
C ALA A 97 -12.60 10.44 -3.40
N LEU A 98 -12.98 10.89 -4.59
CA LEU A 98 -13.30 10.02 -5.71
C LEU A 98 -12.03 9.81 -6.53
N VAL A 99 -11.52 8.58 -6.55
CA VAL A 99 -10.17 8.28 -7.05
C VAL A 99 -10.17 7.10 -7.99
N GLU A 100 -9.35 7.22 -9.04
CA GLU A 100 -9.06 6.11 -9.92
C GLU A 100 -8.11 5.09 -9.23
N PRO A 101 -8.15 3.79 -9.60
CA PRO A 101 -7.49 2.70 -8.87
C PRO A 101 -5.96 2.82 -8.82
N ASN A 102 -5.34 3.51 -9.77
CA ASN A 102 -3.88 3.64 -9.84
C ASN A 102 -3.36 4.96 -9.27
N VAL A 103 -4.18 5.72 -8.55
CA VAL A 103 -3.72 6.82 -7.70
C VAL A 103 -2.83 6.24 -6.58
N PRO A 104 -1.53 6.56 -6.53
CA PRO A 104 -0.65 6.15 -5.44
C PRO A 104 -0.93 6.96 -4.15
N MET A 105 -0.62 6.39 -2.98
CA MET A 105 -0.86 7.03 -1.67
C MET A 105 -0.20 8.40 -1.54
N ASP A 106 1.01 8.59 -2.08
CA ASP A 106 1.68 9.91 -2.07
C ASP A 106 0.90 10.98 -2.86
N ALA A 107 0.30 10.62 -4.00
CA ALA A 107 -0.55 11.50 -4.77
C ALA A 107 -1.89 11.76 -4.08
N LEU A 108 -2.49 10.74 -3.46
CA LEU A 108 -3.74 10.88 -2.71
C LEU A 108 -3.56 11.84 -1.53
N VAL A 109 -2.56 11.62 -0.69
CA VAL A 109 -2.25 12.50 0.45
C VAL A 109 -1.96 13.92 -0.02
N ARG A 110 -1.14 14.10 -1.08
CA ARG A 110 -0.86 15.43 -1.64
C ARG A 110 -2.11 16.14 -2.15
N ALA A 111 -3.07 15.40 -2.70
CA ALA A 111 -4.32 15.96 -3.19
C ALA A 111 -5.27 16.35 -2.04
N THR A 112 -5.31 15.60 -0.93
CA THR A 112 -6.26 15.83 0.17
C THR A 112 -5.77 16.85 1.19
N LEU A 113 -4.46 16.95 1.43
CA LEU A 113 -3.88 17.87 2.43
C LEU A 113 -4.26 19.35 2.23
N PRO A 114 -4.33 19.92 1.00
CA PRO A 114 -4.80 21.29 0.79
C PRO A 114 -6.24 21.55 1.27
N HIS A 115 -7.05 20.49 1.39
CA HIS A 115 -8.41 20.55 1.93
C HIS A 115 -8.45 20.33 3.45
N GLY A 116 -7.30 20.23 4.12
CA GLY A 116 -7.22 19.91 5.55
C GLY A 116 -7.59 18.46 5.88
N LEU A 117 -7.48 17.56 4.90
CA LEU A 117 -7.96 16.18 4.99
C LEU A 117 -6.86 15.16 4.67
N VAL A 118 -7.00 13.95 5.22
CA VAL A 118 -6.14 12.79 4.96
C VAL A 118 -6.97 11.50 4.97
N PRO A 119 -6.63 10.46 4.19
CA PRO A 119 -7.28 9.15 4.33
C PRO A 119 -7.10 8.58 5.75
N PRO A 120 -8.10 7.90 6.34
CA PRO A 120 -7.97 7.30 7.66
C PRO A 120 -6.90 6.21 7.75
N VAL A 121 -6.69 5.48 6.64
CA VAL A 121 -5.63 4.49 6.48
C VAL A 121 -4.81 4.90 5.26
N VAL A 122 -3.49 5.10 5.46
CA VAL A 122 -2.54 5.43 4.40
C VAL A 122 -1.45 4.39 4.42
N MET A 123 -1.28 3.69 3.30
CA MET A 123 -0.23 2.69 3.20
C MET A 123 1.16 3.31 3.23
N GLU A 124 2.04 2.78 4.09
CA GLU A 124 3.29 3.44 4.49
C GLU A 124 4.34 3.48 3.37
N LEU A 125 4.10 2.69 2.31
CA LEU A 125 4.87 2.74 1.08
C LEU A 125 4.14 3.59 0.03
N PRO A 126 4.69 4.76 -0.36
CA PRO A 126 3.99 5.78 -1.14
C PRO A 126 3.53 5.32 -2.53
N GLY A 127 4.13 4.25 -3.07
CA GLY A 127 3.77 3.67 -4.37
C GLY A 127 2.58 2.71 -4.36
N ILE A 128 2.05 2.34 -3.20
CA ILE A 128 0.83 1.51 -3.13
C ILE A 128 -0.33 2.35 -3.62
N THR A 129 -1.20 1.78 -4.47
CA THR A 129 -2.33 2.50 -5.08
C THR A 129 -3.63 2.22 -4.33
N ALA A 130 -4.61 3.12 -4.44
CA ALA A 130 -5.92 2.96 -3.81
C ALA A 130 -6.61 1.65 -4.22
N GLY A 131 -6.63 1.32 -5.51
CA GLY A 131 -7.19 0.06 -6.01
C GLY A 131 -6.39 -1.17 -5.56
N GLY A 132 -5.07 -1.04 -5.44
CA GLY A 132 -4.20 -2.09 -4.90
C GLY A 132 -4.48 -2.36 -3.43
N GLY A 133 -4.65 -1.31 -2.62
CA GLY A 133 -5.00 -1.42 -1.20
C GLY A 133 -6.35 -2.09 -0.99
N PHE A 134 -7.36 -1.66 -1.74
CA PHE A 134 -8.70 -2.26 -1.69
C PHE A 134 -8.70 -3.74 -2.12
N SER A 135 -7.99 -4.07 -3.20
CA SER A 135 -7.98 -5.44 -3.76
C SER A 135 -7.04 -6.40 -3.04
N GLY A 136 -6.13 -5.91 -2.19
CA GLY A 136 -5.00 -6.67 -1.66
C GLY A 136 -4.94 -6.83 -0.15
N THR A 137 -5.93 -6.30 0.59
CA THR A 137 -5.92 -6.13 2.06
C THR A 137 -4.75 -5.26 2.52
N SER A 138 -5.01 -4.11 3.12
CA SER A 138 -3.93 -3.21 3.56
C SER A 138 -4.20 -2.68 4.96
N GLY A 139 -3.46 -3.22 5.93
CA GLY A 139 -3.48 -2.80 7.32
C GLY A 139 -2.22 -2.00 7.67
N GLU A 140 -2.38 -0.92 8.41
CA GLU A 140 -1.32 0.03 8.77
C GLU A 140 -1.49 0.51 10.22
N SER A 141 -0.59 1.36 10.70
CA SER A 141 -0.57 1.81 12.10
C SER A 141 -1.89 2.44 12.61
N SER A 142 -2.80 2.90 11.75
CA SER A 142 -4.14 3.39 12.13
C SER A 142 -5.26 2.33 12.03
N SER A 143 -4.96 1.11 11.54
CA SER A 143 -5.93 0.06 11.26
C SER A 143 -6.52 -0.61 12.50
N PHE A 144 -5.93 -0.43 13.69
CA PHE A 144 -6.61 -0.80 14.94
C PHE A 144 -7.90 0.03 15.17
N ARG A 145 -7.99 1.22 14.56
CA ARG A 145 -9.14 2.13 14.68
C ARG A 145 -10.07 2.05 13.49
N TYR A 146 -9.51 2.00 12.28
CA TYR A 146 -10.28 2.13 11.04
C TYR A 146 -10.43 0.82 10.24
N GLY A 147 -9.85 -0.27 10.71
CA GLY A 147 -9.71 -1.51 9.95
C GLY A 147 -8.72 -1.40 8.81
N ALA A 148 -8.76 -2.37 7.89
CA ALA A 148 -7.97 -2.32 6.67
C ALA A 148 -8.46 -1.20 5.72
N PHE A 149 -7.67 -0.84 4.73
CA PHE A 149 -8.00 0.21 3.76
C PHE A 149 -9.36 -0.01 3.07
N ASP A 150 -9.77 -1.25 2.82
CA ASP A 150 -11.09 -1.55 2.24
C ASP A 150 -12.26 -1.06 3.11
N ALA A 151 -12.12 -1.06 4.43
CA ALA A 151 -13.15 -0.57 5.36
C ALA A 151 -13.33 0.96 5.28
N THR A 152 -12.31 1.68 4.80
CA THR A 152 -12.35 3.13 4.59
C THR A 152 -12.84 3.52 3.20
N VAL A 153 -13.31 2.58 2.37
CA VAL A 153 -13.90 2.85 1.05
C VAL A 153 -15.42 2.77 1.16
N ARG A 154 -16.14 3.79 0.73
CA ARG A 154 -17.62 3.83 0.75
C ARG A 154 -18.24 3.04 -0.38
N SER A 155 -17.65 3.15 -1.56
CA SER A 155 -18.14 2.48 -2.76
C SER A 155 -17.02 2.28 -3.77
N VAL A 156 -17.21 1.31 -4.64
CA VAL A 156 -16.37 1.08 -5.82
C VAL A 156 -17.22 1.04 -7.08
N GLU A 157 -16.67 1.52 -8.17
CA GLU A 157 -17.10 1.16 -9.51
C GLU A 157 -16.19 0.03 -10.02
N LEU A 158 -16.79 -0.98 -10.64
CA LEU A 158 -16.05 -2.05 -11.26
C LEU A 158 -16.72 -2.55 -12.54
N VAL A 159 -15.88 -3.00 -13.48
CA VAL A 159 -16.30 -3.77 -14.65
C VAL A 159 -16.35 -5.24 -14.24
N THR A 160 -17.57 -5.78 -14.16
CA THR A 160 -17.85 -7.18 -13.84
C THR A 160 -17.27 -8.13 -14.88
N PRO A 161 -17.14 -9.44 -14.59
CA PRO A 161 -16.63 -10.42 -15.54
C PRO A 161 -17.42 -10.51 -16.85
N GLU A 162 -18.68 -10.09 -16.91
CA GLU A 162 -19.44 -10.06 -18.17
C GLU A 162 -19.27 -8.75 -18.96
N GLY A 163 -18.48 -7.80 -18.45
CA GLY A 163 -18.24 -6.50 -19.07
C GLY A 163 -19.26 -5.42 -18.68
N ARG A 164 -20.10 -5.64 -17.65
CA ARG A 164 -21.03 -4.62 -17.14
C ARG A 164 -20.33 -3.71 -16.14
N VAL A 165 -20.54 -2.40 -16.26
CA VAL A 165 -20.07 -1.41 -15.30
C VAL A 165 -21.07 -1.35 -14.14
N GLU A 166 -20.60 -1.58 -12.93
CA GLU A 166 -21.44 -1.68 -11.74
C GLU A 166 -20.87 -0.85 -10.61
N ARG A 167 -21.76 -0.19 -9.85
CA ARG A 167 -21.39 0.48 -8.60
C ARG A 167 -21.83 -0.38 -7.41
N ALA A 168 -20.91 -0.62 -6.49
CA ALA A 168 -21.12 -1.43 -5.29
C ALA A 168 -20.74 -0.61 -4.04
N GLY A 169 -21.65 -0.54 -3.06
CA GLY A 169 -21.43 0.18 -1.81
C GLY A 169 -21.05 -0.74 -0.67
N LYS A 170 -20.26 -0.24 0.31
CA LYS A 170 -19.97 -0.99 1.55
C LYS A 170 -21.23 -1.32 2.36
N HIS A 171 -22.29 -0.53 2.15
CA HIS A 171 -23.64 -0.70 2.68
C HIS A 171 -24.65 -0.58 1.53
N GLY A 172 -25.77 -1.32 1.63
CA GLY A 172 -26.89 -1.18 0.69
C GLY A 172 -26.70 -1.95 -0.63
N PRO A 173 -27.07 -1.36 -1.79
CA PRO A 173 -27.08 -2.07 -3.06
C PRO A 173 -25.72 -2.69 -3.42
N LYS A 174 -25.74 -3.96 -3.83
CA LYS A 174 -24.56 -4.73 -4.24
C LYS A 174 -23.44 -4.77 -3.19
N GLN A 175 -23.80 -4.75 -1.90
CA GLN A 175 -22.88 -4.90 -0.78
C GLN A 175 -22.06 -6.21 -0.86
N ASP A 176 -22.67 -7.26 -1.37
CA ASP A 176 -22.04 -8.54 -1.66
C ASP A 176 -20.93 -8.43 -2.71
N LEU A 177 -21.13 -7.65 -3.77
CA LEU A 177 -20.11 -7.36 -4.77
C LEU A 177 -18.97 -6.52 -4.19
N PHE A 178 -19.28 -5.53 -3.34
CA PHE A 178 -18.26 -4.70 -2.69
C PHE A 178 -17.32 -5.56 -1.83
N TRP A 179 -17.88 -6.31 -0.89
CA TRP A 179 -17.11 -7.14 0.04
C TRP A 179 -16.52 -8.39 -0.63
N GLY A 180 -17.15 -8.84 -1.71
CA GLY A 180 -16.62 -9.87 -2.60
C GLY A 180 -15.40 -9.41 -3.39
N ALA A 181 -15.34 -8.15 -3.81
CA ALA A 181 -14.22 -7.59 -4.58
C ALA A 181 -13.05 -7.15 -3.68
N ALA A 182 -13.35 -6.72 -2.45
CA ALA A 182 -12.34 -6.39 -1.45
C ALA A 182 -11.44 -7.60 -1.18
N SER A 183 -10.12 -7.39 -1.15
CA SER A 183 -9.12 -8.46 -0.91
C SER A 183 -9.14 -9.63 -1.91
N ALA A 184 -9.89 -9.50 -3.01
CA ALA A 184 -10.09 -10.59 -3.97
C ALA A 184 -9.20 -10.49 -5.20
N PHE A 185 -8.21 -9.59 -5.21
CA PHE A 185 -7.19 -9.46 -6.26
C PHE A 185 -7.76 -9.37 -7.69
N GLY A 186 -8.90 -8.71 -7.86
CA GLY A 186 -9.59 -8.56 -9.15
C GLY A 186 -10.14 -9.88 -9.71
N THR A 187 -10.59 -10.80 -8.84
CA THR A 187 -11.21 -12.08 -9.27
C THR A 187 -12.70 -11.97 -9.56
N LEU A 188 -13.33 -10.84 -9.21
CA LEU A 188 -14.71 -10.49 -9.55
C LEU A 188 -14.80 -9.33 -10.56
N GLY A 189 -13.70 -8.99 -11.25
CA GLY A 189 -13.68 -7.92 -12.24
C GLY A 189 -12.55 -6.91 -12.07
N VAL A 190 -12.70 -5.77 -12.73
CA VAL A 190 -11.71 -4.68 -12.78
C VAL A 190 -12.29 -3.47 -12.03
N VAL A 191 -11.74 -3.15 -10.86
CA VAL A 191 -12.07 -1.90 -10.14
C VAL A 191 -11.59 -0.71 -10.97
N THR A 192 -12.48 0.24 -11.23
CA THR A 192 -12.23 1.44 -12.05
C THR A 192 -12.34 2.72 -11.26
N LEU A 193 -13.10 2.75 -10.16
CA LEU A 193 -13.25 3.94 -9.32
C LEU A 193 -13.46 3.56 -7.86
N LEU A 194 -12.94 4.38 -6.94
CA LEU A 194 -13.13 4.22 -5.50
C LEU A 194 -13.55 5.54 -4.87
N GLU A 195 -14.52 5.48 -3.96
CA GLU A 195 -14.88 6.60 -3.09
C GLU A 195 -14.27 6.38 -1.71
N VAL A 196 -13.13 7.01 -1.45
CA VAL A 196 -12.33 6.84 -0.23
C VAL A 196 -12.77 7.86 0.83
N GLU A 197 -12.99 7.42 2.06
CA GLU A 197 -13.29 8.30 3.18
C GLU A 197 -12.07 9.15 3.56
N LEU A 198 -12.32 10.35 4.06
CA LEU A 198 -11.30 11.28 4.52
C LEU A 198 -11.63 11.75 5.94
N ARG A 199 -10.58 12.02 6.72
CA ARG A 199 -10.66 12.57 8.08
C ARG A 199 -9.84 13.87 8.19
N PRO A 200 -10.09 14.72 9.20
CA PRO A 200 -9.26 15.87 9.48
C PRO A 200 -7.78 15.51 9.55
N ALA A 201 -6.95 16.30 8.88
CA ALA A 201 -5.50 16.24 8.98
C ALA A 201 -4.97 17.28 9.97
N CYS A 202 -3.85 16.96 10.61
CA CYS A 202 -3.05 17.92 11.37
C CYS A 202 -1.67 18.07 10.73
N ARG A 203 -0.93 19.11 11.14
CA ARG A 203 0.41 19.40 10.59
C ARG A 203 1.45 18.36 11.00
N TYR A 204 1.30 17.76 12.18
CA TYR A 204 2.28 16.85 12.76
C TYR A 204 1.64 15.61 13.38
N VAL A 205 2.50 14.63 13.61
CA VAL A 205 2.26 13.50 14.52
C VAL A 205 3.24 13.64 15.67
N ARG A 206 2.71 13.73 16.90
CA ARG A 206 3.47 13.51 18.13
C ARG A 206 3.64 12.01 18.29
N LEU A 207 4.85 11.52 18.07
CA LEU A 207 5.18 10.11 18.18
C LEU A 207 5.91 9.85 19.49
N GLU A 208 5.26 9.09 20.36
CA GLU A 208 5.77 8.62 21.62
C GLU A 208 6.30 7.20 21.48
N TYR A 209 7.48 6.95 22.03
CA TYR A 209 8.11 5.64 22.05
C TYR A 209 8.22 5.15 23.49
N SER A 210 7.84 3.91 23.73
CA SER A 210 8.01 3.19 24.99
C SER A 210 8.69 1.84 24.76
N LEU A 211 9.23 1.25 25.82
CA LEU A 211 9.84 -0.07 25.79
C LEU A 211 8.91 -1.08 26.47
N ALA A 212 8.61 -2.17 25.76
CA ALA A 212 7.92 -3.33 26.31
C ALA A 212 8.90 -4.52 26.36
N ARG A 213 8.86 -5.27 27.46
CA ARG A 213 9.71 -6.42 27.75
C ARG A 213 9.00 -7.73 27.45
N GLY A 214 9.40 -8.39 26.36
CA GLY A 214 8.83 -9.65 25.94
C GLY A 214 7.45 -9.51 25.28
N ALA A 215 7.04 -10.56 24.58
CA ALA A 215 5.81 -10.55 23.77
C ALA A 215 4.53 -10.31 24.59
N ALA A 216 4.42 -10.87 25.79
CA ALA A 216 3.24 -10.72 26.64
C ALA A 216 3.03 -9.25 27.08
N GLU A 217 4.10 -8.56 27.48
CA GLU A 217 4.00 -7.13 27.80
C GLU A 217 3.72 -6.30 26.55
N THR A 218 4.35 -6.63 25.42
CA THR A 218 4.11 -5.95 24.15
C THR A 218 2.64 -5.96 23.78
N VAL A 219 1.98 -7.13 23.82
CA VAL A 219 0.54 -7.25 23.55
C VAL A 219 -0.27 -6.42 24.53
N ARG A 220 0.02 -6.52 25.83
CA ARG A 220 -0.69 -5.77 26.87
C ARG A 220 -0.62 -4.26 26.65
N VAL A 221 0.59 -3.74 26.37
CA VAL A 221 0.82 -2.31 26.12
C VAL A 221 0.13 -1.88 24.84
N MET A 222 0.37 -2.55 23.72
CA MET A 222 -0.23 -2.18 22.43
C MET A 222 -1.77 -2.25 22.47
N SER A 223 -2.34 -3.27 23.11
CA SER A 223 -3.80 -3.39 23.28
C SER A 223 -4.36 -2.22 24.08
N ALA A 224 -3.73 -1.84 25.19
CA ALA A 224 -4.16 -0.71 26.00
C ALA A 224 -4.09 0.62 25.22
N GLU A 225 -3.04 0.82 24.42
CA GLU A 225 -2.91 2.00 23.56
C GLU A 225 -3.95 2.01 22.43
N CYS A 226 -4.38 0.86 21.92
CA CYS A 226 -5.45 0.77 20.92
C CYS A 226 -6.84 1.17 21.46
N GLU A 227 -7.08 1.08 22.76
CA GLU A 227 -8.35 1.51 23.38
C GLU A 227 -8.40 3.01 23.70
N ARG A 228 -7.26 3.71 23.69
CA ARG A 228 -7.20 5.15 23.97
C ARG A 228 -7.73 5.96 22.79
N GLY A 229 -8.77 6.75 23.02
CA GLY A 229 -9.47 7.52 21.99
C GLY A 229 -8.60 8.57 21.28
N GLU A 230 -7.59 9.09 21.97
CA GLU A 230 -6.66 10.12 21.50
C GLU A 230 -5.52 9.56 20.63
N ASN A 231 -5.31 8.24 20.61
CA ASN A 231 -4.27 7.61 19.81
C ASN A 231 -4.77 7.42 18.37
N ASP A 232 -4.02 7.94 17.41
CA ASP A 232 -4.32 7.84 15.98
C ASP A 232 -3.57 6.69 15.31
N TYR A 233 -2.39 6.37 15.83
CA TYR A 233 -1.50 5.38 15.26
C TYR A 233 -0.84 4.55 16.37
N VAL A 234 -0.75 3.24 16.17
CA VAL A 234 -0.02 2.31 17.04
C VAL A 234 0.71 1.32 16.17
N ASP A 235 2.02 1.19 16.35
CA ASP A 235 2.84 0.14 15.74
C ASP A 235 4.04 -0.17 16.64
N GLY A 236 4.90 -1.09 16.22
CA GLY A 236 6.07 -1.46 17.00
C GLY A 236 7.19 -2.10 16.19
N ILE A 237 8.39 -2.08 16.76
CA ILE A 237 9.55 -2.78 16.20
C ILE A 237 10.16 -3.66 17.29
N VAL A 238 10.13 -4.97 17.05
CA VAL A 238 10.80 -5.97 17.91
C VAL A 238 12.26 -6.04 17.50
N PHE A 239 13.17 -5.79 18.43
CA PHE A 239 14.62 -5.84 18.20
C PHE A 239 15.27 -7.09 18.78
N SER A 240 14.62 -7.75 19.73
CA SER A 240 15.02 -9.03 20.34
C SER A 240 13.79 -9.65 21.01
N MET A 241 13.90 -10.90 21.48
CA MET A 241 12.84 -11.57 22.22
C MET A 241 12.30 -10.75 23.40
N ASP A 242 13.16 -9.99 24.08
CA ASP A 242 12.82 -9.25 25.28
C ASP A 242 12.56 -7.77 25.03
N GLU A 243 12.63 -7.26 23.79
CA GLU A 243 12.62 -5.82 23.55
C GLU A 243 11.84 -5.42 22.32
N THR A 244 10.70 -4.78 22.59
CA THR A 244 9.89 -4.11 21.58
C THR A 244 9.86 -2.62 21.86
N VAL A 245 10.20 -1.81 20.85
CA VAL A 245 9.89 -0.39 20.86
C VAL A 245 8.47 -0.22 20.36
N VAL A 246 7.55 0.15 21.25
CA VAL A 246 6.16 0.49 20.90
C VAL A 246 6.11 1.96 20.52
N CYS A 247 5.42 2.26 19.44
CA CYS A 247 5.31 3.57 18.83
C CYS A 247 3.84 3.99 18.83
N VAL A 248 3.51 5.11 19.49
CA VAL A 248 2.15 5.64 19.61
C VAL A 248 2.10 7.06 19.04
N GLY A 249 1.33 7.25 17.98
CA GLY A 249 1.20 8.52 17.27
C GLY A 249 -0.12 9.22 17.57
N ARG A 250 -0.05 10.54 17.79
CA ARG A 250 -1.22 11.42 17.94
C ARG A 250 -1.11 12.60 16.97
N LEU A 251 -2.17 12.86 16.21
CA LEU A 251 -2.26 14.02 15.33
C LEU A 251 -2.27 15.29 16.17
N THR A 252 -1.48 16.28 15.75
CA THR A 252 -1.40 17.57 16.43
C THR A 252 -0.93 18.68 15.49
N ASP A 253 -1.43 19.90 15.70
CA ASP A 253 -0.93 21.10 15.02
C ASP A 253 0.21 21.78 15.80
N GLU A 254 0.45 21.33 17.03
CA GLU A 254 1.46 21.87 17.93
C GLU A 254 2.76 21.08 17.81
N VAL A 255 3.87 21.76 18.07
CA VAL A 255 5.18 21.11 18.12
C VAL A 255 5.53 20.85 19.57
N HIS A 256 5.86 19.60 19.90
CA HIS A 256 6.26 19.28 21.26
C HIS A 256 7.55 20.01 21.64
N VAL A 257 7.49 20.66 22.80
CA VAL A 257 8.63 21.27 23.47
C VAL A 257 9.00 20.39 24.67
N GLU A 258 10.21 19.83 24.67
CA GLU A 258 10.77 19.24 25.89
C GLU A 258 11.18 20.39 26.83
N GLU A 259 10.67 20.41 28.06
CA GLU A 259 11.14 21.32 29.09
C GLU A 259 12.59 20.96 29.45
N GLY A 260 13.51 21.89 29.18
CA GLY A 260 14.90 21.73 29.56
C GLY A 260 15.07 21.75 31.08
N ALA A 261 15.94 20.89 31.61
CA ALA A 261 16.44 21.05 32.96
C ALA A 261 17.10 22.44 33.09
N SER A 262 16.53 23.30 33.95
CA SER A 262 17.05 24.61 34.39
C SER A 262 17.67 25.49 33.30
N GLY A 263 16.88 26.41 32.72
CA GLY A 263 17.39 27.62 32.05
C GLY A 263 18.03 27.47 30.66
N SER A 264 18.05 26.27 30.08
CA SER A 264 18.48 26.06 28.68
C SER A 264 17.30 26.26 27.73
N ALA A 265 17.49 27.01 26.64
CA ALA A 265 16.46 27.27 25.64
C ALA A 265 15.81 25.95 25.16
N ALA A 266 14.51 25.84 25.40
CA ALA A 266 13.61 24.80 24.89
C ALA A 266 13.97 24.42 23.44
N LYS A 267 14.53 23.23 23.22
CA LYS A 267 15.00 22.83 21.89
C LYS A 267 13.98 21.91 21.22
N THR A 268 12.99 22.54 20.61
CA THR A 268 12.00 21.89 19.74
C THR A 268 12.70 21.07 18.65
N LYS A 269 12.47 19.75 18.59
CA LYS A 269 13.14 18.88 17.61
C LYS A 269 12.15 18.19 16.68
N ILE A 270 11.74 18.92 15.65
CA ILE A 270 11.03 18.34 14.50
C ILE A 270 11.92 17.26 13.87
N ARG A 271 11.38 16.06 13.74
CA ARG A 271 12.02 14.91 13.10
C ARG A 271 11.40 14.62 11.75
N ARG A 272 12.22 14.08 10.87
CA ARG A 272 11.95 13.93 9.44
C ARG A 272 12.62 12.65 8.99
N PHE A 273 12.03 11.99 7.99
CA PHE A 273 12.47 10.67 7.56
C PHE A 273 12.62 10.55 6.05
N THR A 274 11.95 11.41 5.28
CA THR A 274 11.85 11.30 3.82
C THR A 274 13.04 11.89 3.07
N ARG A 275 13.88 12.73 3.70
CA ARG A 275 14.99 13.39 3.01
C ARG A 275 16.23 12.50 3.00
N ARG A 276 17.04 12.65 1.96
CA ARG A 276 18.30 11.91 1.74
C ARG A 276 19.23 11.83 2.95
N HIS A 277 19.34 12.92 3.72
CA HIS A 277 20.22 13.03 4.87
C HIS A 277 19.60 12.56 6.20
N ASP A 278 18.29 12.29 6.21
CA ASP A 278 17.57 11.82 7.37
C ASP A 278 17.99 10.37 7.72
N PRO A 279 17.93 9.96 9.00
CA PRO A 279 17.98 8.54 9.33
C PRO A 279 16.75 7.81 8.76
N TRP A 280 16.88 6.53 8.47
CA TRP A 280 15.69 5.70 8.25
C TRP A 280 14.96 5.52 9.59
N PHE A 281 13.63 5.41 9.57
CA PHE A 281 12.83 5.34 10.80
C PHE A 281 13.30 4.21 11.74
N TYR A 282 13.58 3.01 11.22
CA TYR A 282 14.05 1.89 12.04
C TYR A 282 15.40 2.19 12.75
N ILE A 283 16.29 2.98 12.13
CA ILE A 283 17.55 3.39 12.76
C ILE A 283 17.27 4.30 13.94
N ARG A 284 16.31 5.24 13.78
CA ARG A 284 15.86 6.12 14.85
C ARG A 284 15.24 5.30 15.99
N ALA A 285 14.33 4.37 15.71
CA ALA A 285 13.74 3.50 16.73
C ALA A 285 14.80 2.71 17.51
N ARG A 286 15.84 2.21 16.84
CA ARG A 286 16.97 1.53 17.50
C ARG A 286 17.80 2.47 18.40
N ASP A 287 17.99 3.72 18.01
CA ASP A 287 18.66 4.71 18.85
C ASP A 287 17.78 5.13 20.05
N VAL A 288 16.46 5.18 19.86
CA VAL A 288 15.49 5.36 20.94
C VAL A 288 15.55 4.20 21.94
N LEU A 289 15.62 2.94 21.48
CA LEU A 289 15.80 1.77 22.36
C LEU A 289 16.99 1.93 23.33
N LYS A 290 18.14 2.40 22.83
CA LYS A 290 19.32 2.67 23.67
C LYS A 290 19.04 3.73 24.74
N THR A 291 18.25 4.74 24.38
CA THR A 291 17.87 5.83 25.29
C THR A 291 16.90 5.33 26.36
N LEU A 292 15.88 4.55 25.97
CA LEU A 292 14.91 3.94 26.88
C LEU A 292 15.60 3.02 27.88
N ARG A 293 16.48 2.13 27.43
CA ARG A 293 17.31 1.28 28.32
C ARG A 293 18.11 2.08 29.33
N LYS A 294 18.66 3.24 28.93
CA LYS A 294 19.41 4.12 29.85
C LYS A 294 18.50 4.75 30.89
N LYS A 295 17.31 5.24 30.48
CA LYS A 295 16.31 5.84 31.37
C LYS A 295 15.79 4.81 32.38
N GLU A 296 15.45 3.59 31.95
CA GLU A 296 15.03 2.51 32.85
C GLU A 296 16.10 2.18 33.90
N LYS A 297 17.37 2.04 33.50
CA LYS A 297 18.47 1.79 34.45
C LYS A 297 18.63 2.92 35.46
N GLN A 298 18.49 4.17 35.03
CA GLN A 298 18.55 5.33 35.92
C GLN A 298 17.40 5.35 36.94
N GLN A 299 16.18 5.05 36.49
CA GLN A 299 15.01 4.94 37.38
C GLN A 299 15.17 3.81 38.41
N GLN A 300 15.71 2.65 38.01
CA GLN A 300 15.98 1.52 38.91
C GLN A 300 17.11 1.80 39.92
N SER A 301 18.02 2.72 39.63
CA SER A 301 19.14 3.10 40.51
C SER A 301 18.86 4.27 41.46
N SER A 302 17.67 4.88 41.41
CA SER A 302 17.31 6.01 42.30
C SER A 302 16.96 5.51 43.72
N PRO A 303 17.51 6.10 44.81
CA PRO A 303 17.36 5.61 46.18
C PRO A 303 15.93 5.65 46.75
N SER A 304 15.01 6.40 46.11
CA SER A 304 13.66 6.67 46.62
C SER A 304 12.69 5.49 46.55
N GLN A 305 13.00 4.41 45.82
CA GLN A 305 12.16 3.18 45.80
C GLN A 305 12.65 2.08 46.76
N GLN A 306 13.83 2.21 47.37
CA GLN A 306 14.34 1.21 48.31
C GLN A 306 13.70 1.28 49.71
N GLN A 307 12.94 2.34 50.01
CA GLN A 307 12.25 2.55 51.30
C GLN A 307 10.72 2.35 51.26
N GLN A 308 10.12 1.95 50.12
CA GLN A 308 8.66 1.73 49.98
C GLN A 308 8.32 0.27 49.65
N ARG A 309 8.85 -0.70 50.42
CA ARG A 309 8.47 -2.12 50.26
C ARG A 309 7.26 -2.56 51.10
N ASP A 310 6.75 -1.72 52.01
CA ASP A 310 5.71 -2.12 52.99
C ASP A 310 4.37 -1.35 52.88
N GLN A 311 4.02 -0.78 51.72
CA GLN A 311 2.69 -0.16 51.51
C GLN A 311 1.99 -0.65 50.22
N PRO A 312 0.64 -0.64 50.18
CA PRO A 312 -0.12 -1.09 49.01
C PRO A 312 0.26 -0.29 47.78
N GLN A 313 0.53 -1.02 46.70
CA GLN A 313 1.12 -0.54 45.46
C GLN A 313 0.23 0.52 44.77
N GLU A 314 0.58 1.79 44.91
CA GLU A 314 0.10 2.87 44.03
C GLU A 314 0.55 2.61 42.57
N PRO A 315 -0.17 3.17 41.56
CA PRO A 315 -0.03 2.76 40.16
C PRO A 315 1.42 2.90 39.66
N ALA A 316 1.87 1.88 38.92
CA ALA A 316 3.22 1.76 38.38
C ALA A 316 3.78 3.10 37.87
N ALA A 317 4.97 3.47 38.35
CA ALA A 317 5.70 4.65 37.89
C ALA A 317 5.63 4.77 36.35
N ALA A 318 5.29 5.96 35.84
CA ALA A 318 5.12 6.17 34.42
C ALA A 318 6.32 5.65 33.62
N ALA A 319 6.06 4.75 32.67
CA ALA A 319 7.10 4.13 31.85
C ALA A 319 7.97 5.21 31.19
N ALA A 320 9.29 4.97 31.11
CA ALA A 320 10.17 5.90 30.44
C ALA A 320 9.76 6.04 28.96
N THR A 321 9.56 7.28 28.50
CA THR A 321 9.20 7.56 27.10
C THR A 321 10.23 8.47 26.42
N VAL A 322 10.22 8.44 25.10
CA VAL A 322 10.88 9.42 24.22
C VAL A 322 9.84 9.95 23.26
N VAL A 323 9.89 11.23 22.91
CA VAL A 323 8.90 11.85 22.02
C VAL A 323 9.60 12.53 20.86
N ASP A 324 9.09 12.31 19.65
CA ASP A 324 9.44 13.07 18.45
C ASP A 324 8.19 13.80 17.93
N THR A 325 8.34 15.02 17.41
CA THR A 325 7.29 15.65 16.57
C THR A 325 7.68 15.50 15.11
N ILE A 326 6.81 14.91 14.29
CA ILE A 326 7.10 14.54 12.90
C ILE A 326 6.07 15.20 12.00
N PRO A 327 6.43 15.88 10.90
CA PRO A 327 5.46 16.35 9.91
C PRO A 327 4.59 15.18 9.42
N LEU A 328 3.29 15.41 9.22
CA LEU A 328 2.35 14.32 8.90
C LEU A 328 2.81 13.46 7.72
N GLU A 329 3.18 14.06 6.59
CA GLU A 329 3.68 13.32 5.42
C GLU A 329 4.97 12.53 5.71
N ASP A 330 5.87 13.09 6.53
CA ASP A 330 7.09 12.39 6.97
C ASP A 330 6.78 11.18 7.86
N TYR A 331 5.69 11.22 8.65
CA TYR A 331 5.24 10.10 9.47
C TYR A 331 4.55 9.01 8.64
N LEU A 332 3.63 9.42 7.74
CA LEU A 332 2.89 8.49 6.88
C LEU A 332 3.83 7.66 6.01
N PHE A 333 4.90 8.26 5.48
CA PHE A 333 5.86 7.56 4.61
C PHE A 333 7.20 7.25 5.28
N ARG A 334 7.23 7.15 6.63
CA ARG A 334 8.46 6.97 7.42
C ARG A 334 9.25 5.70 7.07
N TYR A 335 8.59 4.69 6.51
CA TYR A 335 9.19 3.41 6.13
C TYR A 335 9.53 3.28 4.63
N ASP A 336 9.22 4.27 3.79
CA ASP A 336 9.57 4.22 2.36
C ASP A 336 11.07 4.06 2.14
N ARG A 337 11.86 4.89 2.84
CA ARG A 337 13.32 4.81 2.78
C ARG A 337 13.81 3.57 3.52
N GLY A 338 14.27 2.63 2.72
CA GLY A 338 14.78 1.34 3.14
C GLY A 338 13.78 0.19 2.95
N GLY A 339 12.51 0.47 2.60
CA GLY A 339 11.42 -0.49 2.69
C GLY A 339 11.42 -1.12 4.08
N PHE A 340 11.08 -0.32 5.08
CA PHE A 340 11.34 -0.56 6.49
C PHE A 340 12.85 -0.59 6.82
N TRP A 341 13.48 -1.76 6.72
CA TRP A 341 14.91 -1.98 6.89
C TRP A 341 15.51 -2.93 5.84
N VAL A 342 14.68 -3.49 4.96
CA VAL A 342 15.05 -4.58 4.05
C VAL A 342 16.20 -4.18 3.12
N ALA A 343 16.26 -2.92 2.70
CA ALA A 343 17.35 -2.42 1.87
C ALA A 343 18.74 -2.57 2.53
N ARG A 344 18.82 -2.67 3.87
CA ARG A 344 20.09 -2.97 4.57
C ARG A 344 20.72 -4.28 4.07
N TYR A 345 19.90 -5.27 3.71
CA TYR A 345 20.41 -6.53 3.19
C TYR A 345 21.09 -6.38 1.82
N ALA A 346 20.66 -5.39 1.01
CA ALA A 346 21.36 -5.06 -0.23
C ALA A 346 22.76 -4.50 0.04
N PHE A 347 22.95 -3.66 1.07
CA PHE A 347 24.28 -3.19 1.48
C PHE A 347 25.19 -4.37 1.86
N ASN A 348 24.69 -5.30 2.66
CA ASN A 348 25.44 -6.52 3.00
C ASN A 348 25.77 -7.34 1.76
N TYR A 349 24.80 -7.54 0.86
CA TYR A 349 24.99 -8.29 -0.39
C TYR A 349 26.08 -7.67 -1.28
N PHE A 350 26.15 -6.35 -1.38
CA PHE A 350 27.17 -5.65 -2.18
C PHE A 350 28.44 -5.27 -1.39
N ILE A 351 28.61 -5.75 -0.16
CA ILE A 351 29.74 -5.40 0.73
C ILE A 351 29.92 -3.88 0.83
N THR A 352 28.80 -3.16 0.79
CA THR A 352 28.78 -1.70 0.88
C THR A 352 28.61 -1.33 2.35
N PRO A 353 29.49 -0.51 2.95
CA PRO A 353 29.33 -0.10 4.34
C PRO A 353 27.96 0.53 4.59
N PHE A 354 27.24 0.11 5.65
CA PHE A 354 25.94 0.68 6.00
C PHE A 354 26.10 1.89 6.93
N ASN A 355 26.44 3.06 6.38
CA ASN A 355 26.67 4.29 7.14
C ASN A 355 25.92 5.50 6.53
N ARG A 356 26.05 6.69 7.14
CA ARG A 356 25.33 7.89 6.69
C ARG A 356 25.74 8.33 5.27
N VAL A 357 27.01 8.18 4.91
CA VAL A 357 27.55 8.62 3.61
C VAL A 357 27.02 7.73 2.50
N THR A 358 27.13 6.41 2.63
CA THR A 358 26.66 5.47 1.61
C THR A 358 25.14 5.49 1.46
N ARG A 359 24.39 5.59 2.57
CA ARG A 359 22.93 5.79 2.51
C ARG A 359 22.55 7.09 1.80
N PHE A 360 23.29 8.17 2.05
CA PHE A 360 23.11 9.40 1.30
C PHE A 360 23.38 9.13 -0.18
N LEU A 361 24.56 8.65 -0.56
CA LEU A 361 24.92 8.42 -1.96
C LEU A 361 23.93 7.52 -2.71
N LEU A 362 23.46 6.44 -2.10
CA LEU A 362 22.59 5.43 -2.72
C LEU A 362 21.08 5.66 -2.56
N ASP A 363 20.68 6.76 -1.90
CA ASP A 363 19.30 7.04 -1.50
C ASP A 363 18.24 6.83 -2.58
N ARG A 364 18.52 7.25 -3.81
CA ARG A 364 17.63 7.06 -4.98
C ARG A 364 17.17 5.61 -5.15
N TYR A 365 18.03 4.64 -4.83
CA TYR A 365 17.76 3.20 -4.97
C TYR A 365 17.12 2.59 -3.71
N MET A 366 17.06 3.34 -2.61
CA MET A 366 16.63 2.86 -1.30
C MET A 366 15.15 3.14 -1.03
N HIS A 367 14.45 3.84 -1.93
CA HIS A 367 12.99 3.98 -1.87
C HIS A 367 12.31 2.68 -2.31
N ALA A 368 11.23 2.31 -1.64
CA ALA A 368 10.54 1.03 -1.86
C ALA A 368 10.17 0.82 -3.34
N ARG A 369 9.65 1.85 -4.00
CA ARG A 369 9.24 1.82 -5.43
C ARG A 369 10.38 1.41 -6.37
N VAL A 370 11.62 1.77 -6.05
CA VAL A 370 12.81 1.42 -6.85
C VAL A 370 13.35 0.05 -6.43
N MET A 371 13.40 -0.21 -5.14
CA MET A 371 13.91 -1.46 -4.57
C MET A 371 13.12 -2.68 -5.04
N TYR A 372 11.78 -2.64 -4.98
CA TYR A 372 10.95 -3.77 -5.39
C TYR A 372 11.14 -4.11 -6.87
N ARG A 373 11.30 -3.10 -7.75
CA ARG A 373 11.63 -3.33 -9.17
C ARG A 373 12.96 -4.05 -9.34
N ALA A 374 13.98 -3.68 -8.57
CA ALA A 374 15.29 -4.34 -8.59
C ALA A 374 15.19 -5.78 -8.04
N LEU A 375 14.41 -5.99 -6.99
CA LEU A 375 14.18 -7.29 -6.37
C LEU A 375 13.52 -8.27 -7.35
N HIS A 376 12.44 -7.85 -8.02
CA HIS A 376 11.75 -8.66 -9.03
C HIS A 376 12.65 -9.07 -10.19
N LYS A 377 13.52 -8.16 -10.66
CA LYS A 377 14.41 -8.46 -11.80
C LYS A 377 15.61 -9.32 -11.42
N SER A 378 16.13 -9.19 -10.20
CA SER A 378 17.24 -10.02 -9.70
C SER A 378 16.80 -11.43 -9.27
N GLY A 379 15.52 -11.60 -8.94
CA GLY A 379 14.99 -12.79 -8.29
C GLY A 379 15.49 -12.97 -6.85
N LEU A 380 16.28 -12.03 -6.30
CA LEU A 380 16.86 -12.19 -4.96
C LEU A 380 15.78 -12.44 -3.89
N GLY A 381 14.56 -11.94 -4.10
CA GLY A 381 13.41 -12.19 -3.22
C GLY A 381 13.08 -13.67 -2.99
N ASP A 382 13.44 -14.57 -3.91
CA ASP A 382 13.17 -16.02 -3.78
C ASP A 382 13.93 -16.68 -2.63
N TYR A 383 14.90 -15.97 -2.04
CA TYR A 383 15.78 -16.43 -0.97
C TYR A 383 15.66 -15.57 0.31
N TYR A 384 14.58 -14.80 0.40
CA TYR A 384 14.24 -14.00 1.59
C TYR A 384 12.87 -14.42 2.10
N MET A 385 12.71 -14.36 3.42
CA MET A 385 11.39 -14.30 4.02
C MET A 385 10.85 -12.90 3.75
N VAL A 386 9.72 -12.82 3.05
CA VAL A 386 8.98 -11.57 2.83
C VAL A 386 7.51 -11.86 3.06
N GLN A 387 7.11 -11.95 4.32
CA GLN A 387 5.77 -12.39 4.71
C GLN A 387 5.21 -11.44 5.76
N ASP A 388 3.92 -11.14 5.62
CA ASP A 388 3.16 -10.45 6.64
C ASP A 388 1.99 -11.35 7.07
N VAL A 389 1.86 -11.53 8.37
CA VAL A 389 0.90 -12.47 8.96
C VAL A 389 0.26 -11.87 10.21
N GLY A 390 -1.06 -11.92 10.30
CA GLY A 390 -1.83 -11.55 11.48
C GLY A 390 -2.04 -12.74 12.40
N VAL A 391 -1.72 -12.61 13.68
CA VAL A 391 -1.90 -13.64 14.70
C VAL A 391 -2.80 -13.11 15.83
N PRO A 392 -3.76 -13.88 16.35
CA PRO A 392 -4.57 -13.46 17.49
C PRO A 392 -3.71 -13.03 18.69
N TYR A 393 -4.13 -11.97 19.38
CA TYR A 393 -3.33 -11.34 20.44
C TYR A 393 -2.90 -12.30 21.56
N ASP A 394 -3.76 -13.24 21.94
CA ASP A 394 -3.50 -14.27 22.95
C ASP A 394 -2.45 -15.30 22.51
N ARG A 395 -2.23 -15.45 21.20
CA ARG A 395 -1.27 -16.38 20.59
C ARG A 395 0.06 -15.72 20.21
N VAL A 396 0.17 -14.39 20.34
CA VAL A 396 1.40 -13.63 20.02
C VAL A 396 2.63 -14.13 20.77
N PRO A 397 2.60 -14.40 22.11
CA PRO A 397 3.78 -14.88 22.80
C PRO A 397 4.31 -16.21 22.26
N GLU A 398 3.41 -17.13 21.93
CA GLU A 398 3.75 -18.43 21.35
C GLU A 398 4.36 -18.24 19.95
N PHE A 399 3.74 -17.40 19.12
CA PHE A 399 4.22 -17.15 17.76
C PHE A 399 5.59 -16.48 17.73
N GLN A 400 5.82 -15.47 18.57
CA GLN A 400 7.10 -14.77 18.62
C GLN A 400 8.22 -15.69 19.09
N ALA A 401 7.96 -16.55 20.09
CA ALA A 401 8.92 -17.57 20.52
C ALA A 401 9.24 -18.57 19.41
N TRP A 402 8.23 -18.98 18.62
CA TRP A 402 8.45 -19.84 17.46
C TRP A 402 9.28 -19.16 16.37
N LEU A 403 9.04 -17.88 16.08
CA LEU A 403 9.81 -17.09 15.10
C LEU A 403 11.29 -16.99 15.49
N ASP A 404 11.57 -16.72 16.76
CA ASP A 404 12.94 -16.65 17.30
C ASP A 404 13.65 -18.00 17.15
N GLY A 405 13.05 -19.09 17.63
CA GLY A 405 13.66 -20.42 17.56
C GLY A 405 13.78 -21.01 16.15
N SER A 406 12.86 -20.67 15.24
CA SER A 406 12.79 -21.29 13.90
C SER A 406 13.46 -20.47 12.80
N LEU A 407 13.37 -19.14 12.87
CA LEU A 407 13.83 -18.24 11.80
C LEU A 407 14.93 -17.28 12.25
N ASP A 408 14.98 -16.88 13.52
CA ASP A 408 15.95 -15.91 14.07
C ASP A 408 16.05 -14.63 13.20
N ILE A 409 14.87 -14.10 12.82
CA ILE A 409 14.77 -12.90 11.98
C ILE A 409 14.44 -11.69 12.86
N TYR A 410 15.38 -10.74 12.89
CA TYR A 410 15.17 -9.43 13.49
C TYR A 410 15.69 -8.28 12.62
N PRO A 411 15.08 -7.08 12.70
CA PRO A 411 13.90 -6.78 13.50
C PRO A 411 12.59 -7.31 12.90
N LEU A 412 11.51 -7.32 13.69
CA LEU A 412 10.13 -7.62 13.26
C LEU A 412 9.27 -6.36 13.37
N TRP A 413 8.33 -6.17 12.43
CA TRP A 413 7.35 -5.08 12.52
C TRP A 413 6.08 -5.60 13.16
N LEU A 414 5.53 -4.87 14.13
CA LEU A 414 4.24 -5.16 14.75
C LEU A 414 3.23 -4.10 14.38
N CYS A 415 2.04 -4.54 13.97
CA CYS A 415 0.93 -3.63 13.68
C CYS A 415 -0.39 -4.23 14.19
N PRO A 416 -1.07 -3.60 15.15
CA PRO A 416 -2.36 -4.05 15.65
C PRO A 416 -3.45 -3.80 14.62
N LEU A 417 -4.22 -4.83 14.26
CA LEU A 417 -5.26 -4.78 13.24
C LEU A 417 -6.62 -5.20 13.81
N ARG A 418 -7.63 -4.36 13.61
CA ARG A 418 -9.04 -4.72 13.84
C ARG A 418 -9.74 -4.94 12.51
N VAL A 419 -9.77 -6.19 12.04
CA VAL A 419 -10.24 -6.54 10.69
C VAL A 419 -11.77 -6.66 10.56
N ARG A 420 -12.52 -6.33 11.62
CA ARG A 420 -13.99 -6.44 11.67
C ARG A 420 -14.64 -5.56 10.60
N ARG A 421 -15.60 -6.12 9.87
CA ARG A 421 -16.32 -5.41 8.81
C ARG A 421 -17.53 -4.64 9.38
N PRO A 422 -17.73 -3.38 8.98
CA PRO A 422 -18.94 -2.65 9.32
C PRO A 422 -20.15 -3.24 8.56
N GLY A 423 -21.26 -3.48 9.26
CA GLY A 423 -22.50 -4.04 8.69
C GLY A 423 -22.92 -5.40 9.23
N GLY A 424 -22.07 -6.05 10.04
CA GLY A 424 -22.40 -7.34 10.66
C GLY A 424 -22.66 -8.43 9.61
N PRO A 425 -23.58 -9.39 9.86
CA PRO A 425 -23.81 -10.54 8.97
C PRO A 425 -24.10 -10.20 7.50
N SER A 426 -24.61 -9.01 7.17
CA SER A 426 -24.85 -8.60 5.78
C SER A 426 -23.57 -8.31 4.99
N ALA A 427 -22.42 -8.21 5.66
CA ALA A 427 -21.10 -8.03 5.06
C ALA A 427 -20.30 -9.35 4.93
N ALA A 428 -20.93 -10.50 5.22
CA ALA A 428 -20.31 -11.84 5.25
C ALA A 428 -20.10 -12.42 3.84
N HIS A 429 -19.30 -11.73 3.02
CA HIS A 429 -19.12 -12.04 1.60
C HIS A 429 -17.65 -12.16 1.19
N GLY A 430 -17.37 -13.09 0.27
CA GLY A 430 -16.06 -13.24 -0.34
C GLY A 430 -15.04 -13.94 0.55
N LEU A 431 -13.75 -13.73 0.25
CA LEU A 431 -12.63 -14.48 0.83
C LEU A 431 -12.55 -14.40 2.37
N HIS A 432 -13.00 -13.27 2.94
CA HIS A 432 -12.94 -12.95 4.36
C HIS A 432 -14.35 -12.73 4.94
N ALA A 433 -15.31 -13.56 4.54
CA ALA A 433 -16.68 -13.49 5.06
C ALA A 433 -16.70 -13.57 6.59
N GLU A 434 -15.78 -14.31 7.23
CA GLU A 434 -15.73 -14.41 8.69
C GLU A 434 -15.44 -13.09 9.41
N PHE A 435 -14.87 -12.08 8.74
CA PHE A 435 -14.62 -10.76 9.35
C PHE A 435 -15.90 -9.97 9.63
N ALA A 436 -17.03 -10.41 9.09
CA ALA A 436 -18.34 -9.85 9.38
C ALA A 436 -18.95 -10.35 10.71
N ASP A 437 -18.39 -11.42 11.29
CA ASP A 437 -18.85 -12.00 12.55
C ASP A 437 -18.03 -11.42 13.72
N PRO A 438 -18.65 -10.61 14.61
CA PRO A 438 -17.94 -9.97 15.72
C PRO A 438 -17.43 -10.97 16.77
N ASP A 439 -18.05 -12.14 16.90
CA ASP A 439 -17.64 -13.18 17.86
C ASP A 439 -16.50 -14.04 17.31
N ARG A 440 -16.33 -14.08 15.99
CA ARG A 440 -15.29 -14.86 15.31
C ARG A 440 -14.11 -14.05 14.77
N ALA A 441 -14.21 -12.72 14.69
CA ALA A 441 -13.15 -11.88 14.17
C ALA A 441 -12.21 -11.38 15.31
N PRO A 442 -11.07 -12.07 15.57
CA PRO A 442 -10.13 -11.63 16.59
C PRO A 442 -9.43 -10.34 16.16
N ASP A 443 -8.97 -9.59 17.15
CA ASP A 443 -7.94 -8.58 16.92
C ASP A 443 -6.63 -9.32 16.60
N LEU A 444 -6.00 -8.92 15.48
CA LEU A 444 -4.83 -9.58 14.94
C LEU A 444 -3.61 -8.68 15.10
N MET A 445 -2.53 -9.22 15.66
CA MET A 445 -1.24 -8.57 15.63
C MET A 445 -0.54 -8.98 14.34
N ASN A 446 -0.37 -8.05 13.41
CA ASN A 446 0.42 -8.28 12.22
C ASN A 446 1.91 -8.33 12.55
N PHE A 447 2.60 -9.32 11.99
CA PHE A 447 4.05 -9.45 12.00
C PHE A 447 4.58 -9.26 10.58
N GLY A 448 5.36 -8.19 10.36
CA GLY A 448 6.22 -8.07 9.18
C GLY A 448 7.51 -8.87 9.39
N VAL A 449 7.59 -10.05 8.78
CA VAL A 449 8.72 -10.98 8.88
C VAL A 449 9.59 -10.85 7.63
N TRP A 450 10.60 -9.99 7.71
CA TRP A 450 11.46 -9.65 6.57
C TRP A 450 12.95 -9.86 6.84
N GLY A 451 13.53 -10.90 6.23
CA GLY A 451 14.92 -11.25 6.47
C GLY A 451 15.46 -12.33 5.53
N PRO A 452 16.79 -12.50 5.47
CA PRO A 452 17.39 -13.60 4.74
C PRO A 452 17.06 -14.93 5.43
N VAL A 453 16.86 -15.96 4.64
CA VAL A 453 16.66 -17.34 5.11
C VAL A 453 17.80 -18.22 4.62
N ARG A 454 18.09 -19.30 5.34
CA ARG A 454 19.23 -20.19 5.03
C ARG A 454 18.82 -21.33 4.11
N GLY A 455 19.77 -21.80 3.30
CA GLY A 455 19.62 -22.99 2.46
C GLY A 455 19.32 -22.71 1.00
N ASP A 456 19.05 -23.78 0.25
CA ASP A 456 18.69 -23.71 -1.16
C ASP A 456 17.21 -23.32 -1.35
N ARG A 457 16.76 -23.24 -2.62
CA ARG A 457 15.38 -22.84 -2.93
C ARG A 457 14.34 -23.71 -2.24
N ARG A 458 14.53 -25.03 -2.14
CA ARG A 458 13.57 -25.94 -1.50
C ARG A 458 13.56 -25.76 0.02
N ALA A 459 14.72 -25.54 0.63
CA ALA A 459 14.80 -25.18 2.05
C ALA A 459 14.09 -23.85 2.36
N VAL A 460 14.20 -22.85 1.48
CA VAL A 460 13.49 -21.58 1.62
C VAL A 460 11.97 -21.76 1.52
N VAL A 461 11.51 -22.57 0.57
CA VAL A 461 10.08 -22.93 0.44
C VAL A 461 9.60 -23.64 1.71
N ALA A 462 10.36 -24.62 2.22
CA ALA A 462 10.00 -25.35 3.43
C ALA A 462 9.87 -24.43 4.65
N GLN A 463 10.77 -23.46 4.83
CA GLN A 463 10.67 -22.45 5.89
C GLN A 463 9.44 -21.54 5.73
N ASN A 464 9.10 -21.14 4.50
CA ASN A 464 7.87 -20.37 4.25
C ASN A 464 6.61 -21.20 4.56
N ARG A 465 6.59 -22.48 4.18
CA ARG A 465 5.50 -23.41 4.51
C ARG A 465 5.37 -23.64 6.01
N ALA A 466 6.49 -23.72 6.74
CA ALA A 466 6.46 -23.86 8.19
C ALA A 466 5.85 -22.62 8.88
N LEU A 467 6.17 -21.41 8.39
CA LEU A 467 5.53 -20.17 8.85
C LEU A 467 4.01 -20.18 8.56
N GLU A 468 3.63 -20.54 7.34
CA GLU A 468 2.23 -20.68 6.92
C GLU A 468 1.45 -21.65 7.82
N GLN A 469 2.00 -22.83 8.08
CA GLN A 469 1.41 -23.84 8.95
C GLN A 469 1.30 -23.35 10.40
N LYS A 470 2.33 -22.68 10.94
CA LYS A 470 2.27 -22.16 12.30
C LYS A 470 1.19 -21.07 12.44
N VAL A 471 1.05 -20.21 11.45
CA VAL A 471 -0.02 -19.20 11.43
C VAL A 471 -1.40 -19.88 11.39
N GLN A 472 -1.55 -20.96 10.62
CA GLN A 472 -2.78 -21.76 10.60
C GLN A 472 -3.11 -22.38 11.96
N GLU A 473 -2.13 -23.02 12.58
CA GLU A 473 -2.25 -23.67 13.89
C GLU A 473 -2.73 -22.68 14.96
N LEU A 474 -2.32 -21.42 14.87
CA LEU A 474 -2.69 -20.36 15.81
C LEU A 474 -3.98 -19.62 15.44
N GLY A 475 -4.70 -20.04 14.39
CA GLY A 475 -5.90 -19.35 13.93
C GLY A 475 -5.63 -17.98 13.32
N GLY A 476 -4.40 -17.73 12.87
CA GLY A 476 -4.01 -16.49 12.22
C GLY A 476 -4.36 -16.42 10.74
N LYS A 477 -3.99 -15.31 10.11
CA LYS A 477 -4.21 -15.01 8.69
C LYS A 477 -2.91 -14.57 8.04
N LYS A 478 -2.69 -15.01 6.81
CA LYS A 478 -1.62 -14.50 5.96
C LYS A 478 -2.15 -13.49 4.95
N TRP A 479 -1.40 -12.40 4.76
CA TRP A 479 -1.74 -11.39 3.75
C TRP A 479 -1.18 -11.79 2.38
N LEU A 480 -2.05 -11.82 1.38
CA LEU A 480 -1.79 -12.49 0.09
C LEU A 480 -1.08 -11.61 -0.95
N TYR A 481 -0.49 -10.49 -0.53
CA TYR A 481 0.40 -9.70 -1.39
C TYR A 481 1.72 -10.45 -1.69
N ALA A 482 2.13 -11.31 -0.75
CA ALA A 482 3.33 -12.14 -0.83
C ALA A 482 3.06 -13.50 -1.50
N HIS A 483 4.13 -14.22 -1.85
CA HIS A 483 4.07 -15.58 -2.35
C HIS A 483 3.37 -16.52 -1.36
N ALA A 484 2.41 -17.32 -1.84
CA ALA A 484 1.75 -18.37 -1.07
C ALA A 484 2.26 -19.75 -1.51
N TYR A 485 2.70 -20.55 -0.54
CA TYR A 485 3.24 -21.90 -0.76
C TYR A 485 2.30 -23.01 -0.29
N TYR A 486 1.08 -22.66 0.13
CA TYR A 486 -0.01 -23.59 0.42
C TYR A 486 -0.32 -24.50 -0.78
N THR A 487 -0.67 -25.74 -0.48
CA THR A 487 -1.53 -26.54 -1.37
C THR A 487 -2.90 -25.87 -1.50
N GLU A 488 -3.68 -26.25 -2.52
CA GLU A 488 -5.02 -25.70 -2.70
C GLU A 488 -5.94 -26.01 -1.52
N GLU A 489 -5.86 -27.24 -0.99
CA GLU A 489 -6.63 -27.67 0.17
C GLU A 489 -6.26 -26.86 1.43
N GLU A 490 -4.96 -26.73 1.73
CA GLU A 490 -4.48 -25.90 2.84
C GLU A 490 -4.97 -24.45 2.69
N PHE A 491 -4.91 -23.88 1.48
CA PHE A 491 -5.37 -22.53 1.21
C PHE A 491 -6.86 -22.37 1.51
N TRP A 492 -7.72 -23.23 0.98
CA TRP A 492 -9.17 -23.10 1.19
C TRP A 492 -9.62 -23.51 2.59
N ALA A 493 -8.79 -24.21 3.36
CA ALA A 493 -9.04 -24.39 4.79
C ALA A 493 -8.90 -23.06 5.59
N HIS A 494 -8.20 -22.06 5.04
CA HIS A 494 -8.03 -20.74 5.67
C HIS A 494 -9.09 -19.71 5.31
N TYR A 495 -9.79 -19.86 4.18
CA TYR A 495 -10.65 -18.83 3.62
C TYR A 495 -12.03 -19.40 3.28
N ASP A 496 -13.06 -18.56 3.31
CA ASP A 496 -14.42 -19.00 2.99
C ASP A 496 -14.59 -19.25 1.48
N ARG A 497 -14.26 -20.47 1.05
CA ARG A 497 -14.40 -20.91 -0.34
C ARG A 497 -15.85 -20.86 -0.81
N ALA A 498 -16.80 -21.23 0.05
CA ALA A 498 -18.20 -21.32 -0.33
C ALA A 498 -18.78 -19.94 -0.66
N SER A 499 -18.56 -18.95 0.21
CA SER A 499 -18.97 -17.57 -0.02
C SER A 499 -18.25 -16.97 -1.24
N TYR A 500 -16.95 -17.28 -1.40
CA TYR A 500 -16.16 -16.84 -2.54
C TYR A 500 -16.66 -17.40 -3.88
N ASP A 501 -16.87 -18.71 -3.98
CA ASP A 501 -17.29 -19.38 -5.21
C ASP A 501 -18.74 -19.00 -5.59
N ALA A 502 -19.63 -18.83 -4.61
CA ALA A 502 -21.00 -18.36 -4.85
C ALA A 502 -21.05 -16.98 -5.52
N LEU A 503 -20.18 -16.05 -5.13
CA LEU A 503 -20.08 -14.74 -5.78
C LEU A 503 -19.50 -14.86 -7.19
N ARG A 504 -18.50 -15.73 -7.37
CA ARG A 504 -17.91 -15.96 -8.69
C ARG A 504 -18.93 -16.52 -9.68
N GLU A 505 -19.78 -17.44 -9.23
CA GLU A 505 -20.89 -17.94 -10.03
C GLU A 505 -21.89 -16.83 -10.36
N ARG A 506 -22.35 -16.10 -9.34
CA ARG A 506 -23.33 -15.03 -9.47
C ARG A 506 -22.93 -13.93 -10.46
N TYR A 507 -21.65 -13.59 -10.54
CA TYR A 507 -21.11 -12.55 -11.42
C TYR A 507 -20.39 -13.09 -12.66
N GLY A 508 -20.54 -14.38 -13.00
CA GLY A 508 -19.97 -14.94 -14.23
C GLY A 508 -18.43 -14.98 -14.25
N ALA A 509 -17.78 -15.06 -13.09
CA ALA A 509 -16.32 -15.01 -12.93
C ALA A 509 -15.61 -16.35 -13.15
N GLY A 510 -16.32 -17.42 -13.51
CA GLY A 510 -15.78 -18.79 -13.59
C GLY A 510 -14.57 -18.95 -14.51
N TYR A 511 -14.51 -18.17 -15.59
CA TYR A 511 -13.39 -18.17 -16.54
C TYR A 511 -12.16 -17.37 -16.08
N LEU A 512 -12.28 -16.58 -15.01
CA LEU A 512 -11.16 -15.84 -14.43
C LEU A 512 -10.40 -16.73 -13.45
N PRO A 513 -9.07 -16.56 -13.30
CA PRO A 513 -8.30 -17.26 -12.27
C PRO A 513 -8.85 -16.97 -10.87
N SER A 514 -8.86 -17.96 -9.99
CA SER A 514 -9.21 -17.79 -8.57
C SER A 514 -8.15 -16.97 -7.82
N VAL A 515 -8.41 -16.61 -6.55
CA VAL A 515 -7.37 -16.00 -5.71
C VAL A 515 -6.19 -16.96 -5.56
N TYR A 516 -6.44 -18.26 -5.33
CA TYR A 516 -5.40 -19.28 -5.23
C TYR A 516 -4.50 -19.31 -6.48
N ASP A 517 -5.09 -19.33 -7.68
CA ASP A 517 -4.35 -19.30 -8.96
C ASP A 517 -3.48 -18.05 -9.15
N LYS A 518 -3.84 -16.97 -8.46
CA LYS A 518 -3.12 -15.69 -8.52
C LYS A 518 -1.98 -15.61 -7.51
N VAL A 519 -2.02 -16.36 -6.42
CA VAL A 519 -1.07 -16.23 -5.30
C VAL A 519 -0.14 -17.43 -5.15
N ARG A 520 -0.54 -18.61 -5.64
CA ARG A 520 0.25 -19.84 -5.54
C ARG A 520 1.59 -19.71 -6.24
N VAL A 521 2.61 -20.31 -5.64
CA VAL A 521 3.92 -20.53 -6.26
C VAL A 521 4.06 -21.99 -6.64
N ASP A 522 4.25 -22.24 -7.93
CA ASP A 522 4.48 -23.59 -8.46
C ASP A 522 5.97 -23.90 -8.53
N VAL A 523 6.52 -24.35 -7.40
CA VAL A 523 7.96 -24.59 -7.24
C VAL A 523 8.44 -25.67 -8.20
N ASP A 524 7.64 -26.71 -8.43
CA ASP A 524 8.02 -27.80 -9.32
C ASP A 524 8.00 -27.35 -10.79
N ALA A 525 7.02 -26.54 -11.21
CA ALA A 525 7.03 -25.93 -12.53
C ALA A 525 8.19 -24.94 -12.71
N GLU A 526 8.54 -24.16 -11.69
CA GLU A 526 9.73 -23.28 -11.69
C GLU A 526 11.01 -24.09 -11.90
N GLU A 527 11.18 -25.19 -11.17
CA GLU A 527 12.35 -26.06 -11.28
C GLU A 527 12.41 -26.79 -12.62
N ALA A 528 11.27 -27.28 -13.12
CA ALA A 528 11.16 -27.92 -14.42
C ALA A 528 11.54 -26.93 -15.55
N ALA A 529 11.02 -25.70 -15.50
CA ALA A 529 11.35 -24.65 -16.46
C ALA A 529 12.85 -24.28 -16.41
N ARG A 530 13.44 -24.21 -15.22
CA ARG A 530 14.88 -23.96 -15.02
C ARG A 530 15.73 -25.07 -15.65
N ASN A 531 15.30 -26.32 -15.46
CA ASN A 531 16.03 -27.52 -15.88
C ASN A 531 15.74 -27.97 -17.32
N ARG A 532 14.80 -27.32 -18.02
CA ARG A 532 14.28 -27.74 -19.33
C ARG A 532 15.35 -27.90 -20.42
N THR A 533 16.36 -27.04 -20.44
CA THR A 533 17.42 -27.08 -21.46
C THR A 533 18.79 -26.81 -20.84
N TRP A 534 19.85 -27.24 -21.53
CA TRP A 534 21.22 -26.93 -21.10
C TRP A 534 21.47 -25.41 -21.04
N LYS A 535 20.90 -24.64 -21.97
CA LYS A 535 20.98 -23.16 -21.99
C LYS A 535 20.30 -22.52 -20.79
N THR A 536 19.09 -22.97 -20.42
CA THR A 536 18.39 -22.46 -19.23
C THR A 536 19.12 -22.84 -17.94
N ARG A 537 19.69 -24.05 -17.87
CA ARG A 537 20.54 -24.49 -16.76
C ARG A 537 21.80 -23.64 -16.62
N ALA A 538 22.53 -23.42 -17.72
CA ALA A 538 23.73 -22.59 -17.73
C ALA A 538 23.42 -21.13 -17.35
N LYS A 539 22.34 -20.56 -17.90
CA LYS A 539 21.86 -19.22 -17.57
C LYS A 539 21.45 -19.10 -16.10
N ALA A 540 20.75 -20.09 -15.55
CA ALA A 540 20.37 -20.13 -14.14
C ALA A 540 21.60 -20.24 -13.23
N ARG A 541 22.58 -21.06 -13.60
CA ARG A 541 23.85 -21.20 -12.87
C ARG A 541 24.63 -19.89 -12.87
N ALA A 542 24.79 -19.24 -14.03
CA ALA A 542 25.46 -17.94 -14.15
C ALA A 542 24.73 -16.83 -13.38
N LYS A 543 23.40 -16.79 -13.43
CA LYS A 543 22.57 -15.86 -12.63
C LYS A 543 22.55 -16.19 -11.13
N GLY A 544 22.98 -17.38 -10.72
CA GLY A 544 23.09 -17.78 -9.32
C GLY A 544 24.42 -17.36 -8.67
N VAL A 545 25.40 -16.90 -9.45
CA VAL A 545 26.72 -16.51 -8.93
C VAL A 545 26.66 -15.12 -8.30
N TRP A 546 27.09 -15.03 -7.05
CA TRP A 546 27.35 -13.76 -6.39
C TRP A 546 28.62 -13.10 -6.97
N PRO A 547 28.65 -11.78 -7.26
CA PRO A 547 27.58 -10.78 -7.07
C PRO A 547 26.71 -10.54 -8.31
N LEU A 548 26.94 -11.25 -9.43
CA LEU A 548 26.34 -11.01 -10.75
C LEU A 548 24.81 -10.91 -10.73
N ARG A 549 24.15 -11.72 -9.89
CA ARG A 549 22.68 -11.68 -9.70
C ARG A 549 22.15 -10.31 -9.28
N GLY A 550 22.73 -9.76 -8.22
CA GLY A 550 22.38 -8.45 -7.69
C GLY A 550 22.78 -7.33 -8.65
N LEU A 551 23.95 -7.41 -9.28
CA LEU A 551 24.39 -6.42 -10.27
C LEU A 551 23.43 -6.33 -11.46
N TYR A 552 22.90 -7.46 -11.94
CA TYR A 552 21.86 -7.47 -12.97
C TYR A 552 20.58 -6.76 -12.51
N GLY A 553 20.10 -7.05 -11.29
CA GLY A 553 18.93 -6.37 -10.72
C GLY A 553 19.12 -4.86 -10.61
N PHE A 554 20.30 -4.44 -10.11
CA PHE A 554 20.66 -3.03 -9.96
C PHE A 554 20.75 -2.32 -11.31
N ALA A 555 21.47 -2.89 -12.29
CA ALA A 555 21.58 -2.33 -13.63
C ALA A 555 20.19 -2.23 -14.30
N ALA A 556 19.35 -3.26 -14.16
CA ALA A 556 18.02 -3.25 -14.75
C ALA A 556 17.03 -2.30 -14.04
N ALA A 557 17.28 -1.93 -12.79
CA ALA A 557 16.56 -0.87 -12.09
C ALA A 557 17.05 0.53 -12.51
N ALA A 558 18.35 0.70 -12.73
CA ALA A 558 18.94 1.94 -13.24
C ALA A 558 18.49 2.26 -14.68
N VAL A 559 18.41 1.24 -15.55
CA VAL A 559 17.92 1.37 -16.93
C VAL A 559 16.39 1.42 -17.01
N GLY A 560 15.70 0.76 -16.07
CA GLY A 560 14.24 0.61 -16.07
C GLY A 560 13.44 1.83 -15.60
N ALA A 561 14.06 3.00 -15.46
CA ALA A 561 13.35 4.25 -15.16
C ALA A 561 12.40 4.70 -16.28
N GLU A 562 12.56 4.21 -17.51
CA GLU A 562 11.83 4.72 -18.70
C GLU A 562 11.04 3.69 -19.50
N TYR A 563 11.09 2.40 -19.18
CA TYR A 563 10.70 1.41 -20.17
C TYR A 563 10.02 0.19 -19.57
N LEU A 564 8.71 0.09 -19.77
CA LEU A 564 8.08 -1.22 -20.01
C LEU A 564 6.81 -1.17 -20.86
N LEU A 565 6.12 -0.02 -21.05
CA LEU A 565 5.00 0.06 -22.00
C LEU A 565 4.82 1.42 -22.74
N GLN A 566 5.71 2.41 -22.57
CA GLN A 566 5.62 3.69 -23.28
C GLN A 566 5.97 3.63 -24.79
N LYS A 567 6.56 2.54 -25.29
CA LYS A 567 6.71 2.33 -26.74
C LYS A 567 5.46 1.69 -27.33
N LYS A 568 4.41 2.49 -27.50
CA LYS A 568 3.44 2.30 -28.58
C LYS A 568 2.60 3.53 -28.98
N ASP A 569 3.00 4.74 -28.59
CA ASP A 569 2.40 6.01 -29.08
C ASP A 569 3.37 6.85 -29.94
N LYS A 570 4.35 6.21 -30.59
CA LYS A 570 5.07 6.82 -31.72
C LYS A 570 4.70 6.04 -32.98
N GLY A 571 3.59 6.42 -33.59
CA GLY A 571 3.12 5.77 -34.81
C GLY A 571 1.82 6.28 -35.40
N GLU A 572 1.23 7.38 -34.94
CA GLU A 572 0.13 8.07 -35.63
C GLU A 572 0.29 9.59 -35.43
N GLY A 573 1.32 10.14 -36.05
CA GLY A 573 1.66 11.56 -35.96
C GLY A 573 2.62 11.99 -37.06
N GLU A 574 2.57 11.34 -38.22
CA GLU A 574 3.41 11.67 -39.37
C GLU A 574 2.66 11.39 -40.68
N LYS A 575 1.48 12.01 -40.81
CA LYS A 575 0.78 12.24 -42.10
C LYS A 575 0.04 13.58 -42.11
N VAL A 576 0.60 14.61 -41.48
CA VAL A 576 0.14 16.00 -41.61
C VAL A 576 1.34 16.93 -41.74
N THR A 577 2.22 16.64 -42.70
CA THR A 577 3.30 17.56 -43.09
C THR A 577 3.71 17.34 -44.54
N GLU A 578 2.73 17.17 -45.44
CA GLU A 578 2.99 17.15 -46.89
C GLU A 578 1.94 17.92 -47.71
N LYS A 579 1.16 18.80 -47.07
CA LYS A 579 0.20 19.70 -47.74
C LYS A 579 0.40 21.18 -47.45
N LYS A 580 1.64 21.59 -47.14
CA LYS A 580 1.97 23.01 -46.89
C LYS A 580 3.22 23.51 -47.63
N ALA A 581 3.57 22.86 -48.73
CA ALA A 581 4.63 23.31 -49.65
C ALA A 581 4.10 23.80 -51.02
N GLU A 582 2.80 23.70 -51.31
CA GLU A 582 2.21 24.10 -52.61
C GLU A 582 1.47 25.44 -52.60
N ALA A 583 1.53 26.23 -51.52
CA ALA A 583 0.85 27.52 -51.44
C ALA A 583 1.83 28.66 -51.15
N LYS A 584 2.86 28.82 -52.00
CA LYS A 584 3.65 30.07 -52.07
C LYS A 584 4.55 30.13 -53.32
N ALA A 585 3.94 30.04 -54.50
CA ALA A 585 4.55 30.51 -55.74
C ALA A 585 3.42 30.82 -56.73
N ASN A 586 2.89 32.04 -56.68
CA ASN A 586 2.30 32.71 -57.84
C ASN A 586 1.90 34.14 -57.48
N THR A 587 2.70 35.09 -57.94
CA THR A 587 2.26 36.45 -58.27
C THR A 587 3.04 36.90 -59.52
N GLU A 588 2.32 36.87 -60.65
CA GLU A 588 2.37 37.53 -61.98
C GLU A 588 3.32 38.73 -62.24
N PRO A 589 3.54 39.22 -63.51
CA PRO A 589 2.58 39.23 -64.65
C PRO A 589 3.08 39.07 -66.12
N ALA A 590 2.07 38.81 -66.98
CA ALA A 590 1.81 39.26 -68.37
C ALA A 590 2.86 39.16 -69.52
N GLY A 591 2.42 38.58 -70.65
CA GLY A 591 3.02 38.83 -71.97
C GLY A 591 2.67 37.83 -73.09
N GLU A 592 1.65 38.18 -73.88
CA GLU A 592 1.44 37.90 -75.32
C GLU A 592 1.22 36.48 -75.89
N GLU A 593 0.42 36.49 -76.96
CA GLU A 593 -0.34 35.42 -77.61
C GLU A 593 0.35 34.96 -78.94
N PRO A 594 -0.23 34.08 -79.80
CA PRO A 594 0.36 32.79 -80.17
C PRO A 594 0.88 32.71 -81.63
N ARG A 595 1.68 31.69 -81.96
CA ARG A 595 1.84 31.22 -83.36
C ARG A 595 1.96 29.70 -83.48
N SER A 596 1.35 29.23 -84.56
CA SER A 596 1.07 27.87 -84.99
C SER A 596 2.18 27.25 -85.84
N GLU A 597 2.10 25.92 -85.92
CA GLU A 597 2.40 25.01 -87.06
C GLU A 597 3.84 24.82 -87.60
N GLN A 598 4.26 23.54 -87.46
CA GLN A 598 4.98 22.68 -88.42
C GLN A 598 6.52 22.67 -88.50
N GLU A 599 7.03 21.41 -88.60
CA GLU A 599 8.38 20.93 -89.01
C GLU A 599 9.52 21.02 -87.96
N ALA A 600 10.35 20.01 -87.67
CA ALA A 600 10.59 18.65 -88.17
C ALA A 600 11.49 17.86 -87.17
N GLU A 601 11.54 16.53 -87.33
CA GLU A 601 12.67 15.62 -87.09
C GLU A 601 13.54 15.74 -85.81
N MET A 602 13.39 14.79 -84.87
CA MET A 602 14.41 13.76 -84.60
C MET A 602 14.01 12.85 -83.42
N GLU A 603 14.22 11.55 -83.62
CA GLU A 603 14.40 10.48 -82.63
C GLU A 603 13.42 10.33 -81.45
N LYS A 604 12.58 9.29 -81.56
CA LYS A 604 11.91 8.69 -80.40
C LYS A 604 12.94 8.07 -79.45
N LYS A 605 13.16 8.74 -78.33
CA LYS A 605 13.40 8.10 -77.03
C LYS A 605 12.07 7.72 -76.38
#